data_AF-A0AAD8Z297-F1
#
_entry.id   AF-A0AAD8Z297-F1
#
_cell.length_a   1.000
_cell.length_b   1.000
_cell.length_c   1.000
_cell.angle_alpha   90.00
_cell.angle_beta   90.00
_cell.angle_gamma   90.00
#
_symmetry.space_group_name_H-M   'P 1'
#
loop_
_entity.id
_entity.type
_entity.pdbx_description
1 polymer ?
#
loop_
_entity_poly.entity_id
_entity_poly.type
_entity_poly.pdbx_seq_one_letter_code
_entity_poly.pdbx_strand_id
1 'polypeptide(L)'
;MVVDFRRARRDHSPLAINGSSVEIVKNIKFLGVHIVENLTWTLNTSSITKRAQQRLYFLRKLREAHLPSPILTTFYRGTVESILSSCIITWFGNCTAFDRKTLQRIVRTAEKIIGVSFPSITNIYITRCIRKATNIVKDPTHPSHELFTLLPSGRRAIISSTLHQAPVRALSSSP
;
A
#
# COMPACT_ATOMS: atom_id res chain seq x y z
N MET A 1 -0.62 -17.15 3.10
CA MET A 1 0.37 -16.32 3.83
C MET A 1 -0.05 -16.30 5.29
N VAL A 2 0.86 -16.61 6.20
CA VAL A 2 0.61 -16.50 7.65
C VAL A 2 1.41 -15.30 8.15
N VAL A 3 0.76 -14.42 8.91
CA VAL A 3 1.39 -13.25 9.54
C VAL A 3 1.24 -13.39 11.03
N ASP A 4 2.35 -13.46 11.75
CA ASP A 4 2.37 -13.54 13.20
C ASP A 4 2.64 -12.16 13.81
N PHE A 5 1.70 -11.66 14.61
CA PHE A 5 1.79 -10.37 15.29
C PHE A 5 2.33 -10.48 16.73
N ARG A 6 2.69 -11.69 17.19
CA ARG A 6 3.25 -11.92 18.53
C ARG A 6 4.62 -11.24 18.64
N ARG A 7 4.87 -10.54 19.76
CA ARG A 7 6.14 -9.85 20.03
C ARG A 7 7.31 -10.81 20.26
N ALA A 8 7.04 -11.98 20.83
CA ALA A 8 8.05 -13.01 21.05
C ALA A 8 8.24 -13.82 19.77
N ARG A 9 9.44 -13.78 19.20
CA ARG A 9 9.83 -14.68 18.10
C ARG A 9 9.88 -16.11 18.65
N ARG A 10 8.97 -16.95 18.18
CA ARG A 10 9.07 -18.41 18.33
C ARG A 10 9.36 -18.99 16.96
N ASP A 11 10.12 -20.07 16.91
CA ASP A 11 10.24 -20.84 15.68
C ASP A 11 8.83 -21.32 15.28
N HIS A 12 8.44 -20.99 14.05
CA HIS A 12 7.15 -21.41 13.53
C HIS A 12 7.25 -22.90 13.18
N SER A 13 6.40 -23.72 13.80
CA SER A 13 6.20 -25.10 13.33
C SER A 13 5.82 -25.07 11.84
N PRO A 14 6.40 -25.94 11.00
CA PRO A 14 6.06 -25.99 9.59
C PRO A 14 4.55 -26.19 9.40
N LEU A 15 3.94 -25.32 8.59
CA LEU A 15 2.52 -25.46 8.23
C LEU A 15 2.38 -26.66 7.30
N ALA A 16 1.44 -27.56 7.56
CA ALA A 16 1.12 -28.67 6.66
C ALA A 16 -0.28 -28.49 6.06
N ILE A 17 -0.42 -28.70 4.75
CA ILE A 17 -1.71 -28.73 4.04
C ILE A 17 -1.84 -30.14 3.45
N ASN A 18 -2.91 -30.86 3.82
CA ASN A 18 -3.16 -32.25 3.40
C ASN A 18 -1.97 -33.19 3.68
N GLY A 19 -1.27 -33.01 4.81
CA GLY A 19 -0.10 -33.81 5.17
C GLY A 19 1.21 -33.39 4.49
N SER A 20 1.17 -32.45 3.55
CA SER A 20 2.35 -31.90 2.87
C SER A 20 2.83 -30.62 3.53
N SER A 21 4.10 -30.54 3.90
CA SER A 21 4.72 -29.33 4.44
C SER A 21 4.69 -28.19 3.41
N VAL A 22 4.28 -27.00 3.85
CA VAL A 22 4.24 -25.79 3.04
C VAL A 22 5.64 -25.18 2.99
N GLU A 23 6.11 -24.90 1.78
CA GLU A 23 7.40 -24.25 1.56
C GLU A 23 7.45 -22.87 2.23
N ILE A 24 8.51 -22.63 2.99
CA ILE A 24 8.81 -21.32 3.58
C ILE A 24 9.80 -20.62 2.65
N VAL A 25 9.32 -19.57 1.97
CA VAL A 25 10.14 -18.77 1.06
C VAL A 25 10.52 -17.43 1.69
N LYS A 26 11.77 -16.99 1.46
CA LYS A 26 12.26 -15.69 1.97
C LYS A 26 11.63 -14.48 1.27
N ASN A 27 11.18 -14.66 0.04
CA ASN A 27 10.47 -13.63 -0.72
C ASN A 27 9.53 -14.27 -1.73
N ILE A 28 8.42 -13.59 -2.01
CA ILE A 28 7.46 -13.98 -3.03
C ILE A 28 6.94 -12.74 -3.76
N LYS A 29 6.68 -12.85 -5.05
CA LYS A 29 5.99 -11.82 -5.82
C LYS A 29 4.52 -12.19 -5.93
N PHE A 30 3.66 -11.45 -5.27
CA PHE A 30 2.22 -11.66 -5.27
C PHE A 30 1.51 -10.44 -5.86
N LEU A 31 0.70 -10.63 -6.90
CA LEU A 31 -0.03 -9.57 -7.62
C LEU A 31 0.86 -8.37 -8.02
N GLY A 32 2.13 -8.64 -8.36
CA GLY A 32 3.10 -7.62 -8.74
C GLY A 32 3.82 -6.90 -7.59
N VAL A 33 3.53 -7.24 -6.34
CA VAL A 33 4.21 -6.72 -5.14
C VAL A 33 5.19 -7.75 -4.60
N HIS A 34 6.42 -7.34 -4.31
CA HIS A 34 7.39 -8.20 -3.62
C HIS A 34 7.14 -8.17 -2.11
N ILE A 35 6.86 -9.33 -1.54
CA ILE A 35 6.69 -9.55 -0.10
C ILE A 35 7.92 -10.31 0.38
N VAL A 36 8.66 -9.72 1.31
CA VAL A 36 9.88 -10.29 1.91
C VAL A 36 9.55 -10.79 3.31
N GLU A 37 10.23 -11.83 3.80
CA GLU A 37 10.01 -12.45 5.12
C GLU A 37 10.01 -11.45 6.28
N ASN A 38 10.84 -10.40 6.19
CA ASN A 38 10.97 -9.36 7.20
C ASN A 38 10.02 -8.17 6.97
N LEU A 39 9.12 -8.27 5.99
CA LEU A 39 8.18 -7.23 5.55
C LEU A 39 8.84 -5.88 5.24
N THR A 40 10.12 -5.89 4.89
CA THR A 40 10.79 -4.71 4.33
C THR A 40 10.36 -4.50 2.89
N TRP A 41 10.22 -3.25 2.49
CA TRP A 41 9.70 -2.90 1.17
C TRP A 41 10.78 -2.52 0.17
N THR A 42 12.06 -2.61 0.53
CA THR A 42 13.21 -2.21 -0.30
C THR A 42 13.27 -2.98 -1.62
N LEU A 43 13.00 -4.30 -1.61
CA LEU A 43 12.96 -5.10 -2.83
C LEU A 43 11.83 -4.64 -3.77
N ASN A 44 10.65 -4.37 -3.20
CA ASN A 44 9.50 -3.88 -3.93
C ASN A 44 9.74 -2.47 -4.52
N THR A 45 10.25 -1.54 -3.71
CA THR A 45 10.52 -0.15 -4.11
C THR A 45 11.61 -0.08 -5.18
N SER A 46 12.64 -0.93 -5.08
CA SER A 46 13.68 -1.06 -6.10
C SER A 46 13.12 -1.57 -7.43
N SER A 47 12.28 -2.59 -7.40
CA SER A 47 11.61 -3.15 -8.58
C SER A 47 10.69 -2.12 -9.26
N ILE A 48 9.88 -1.41 -8.47
CA ILE A 48 9.03 -0.30 -8.92
C ILE A 48 9.86 0.82 -9.54
N THR A 49 10.96 1.21 -8.89
CA THR A 49 11.84 2.29 -9.35
C THR A 49 12.44 1.97 -10.71
N LYS A 50 12.97 0.75 -10.91
CA LYS A 50 13.53 0.32 -12.19
C LYS A 50 12.50 0.39 -13.32
N ARG A 51 11.29 -0.11 -13.08
CA ARG A 51 10.19 -0.06 -14.07
C ARG A 51 9.79 1.37 -14.39
N ALA A 52 9.66 2.23 -13.38
CA ALA A 52 9.30 3.64 -13.58
C ALA A 52 10.41 4.42 -14.31
N GLN A 53 11.69 4.13 -14.05
CA GLN A 53 12.82 4.71 -14.79
C GLN A 53 12.78 4.37 -16.27
N GLN A 54 12.43 3.13 -16.63
CA GLN A 54 12.21 2.75 -18.03
C GLN A 54 11.08 3.57 -18.67
N ARG A 55 9.99 3.86 -17.95
CA ARG A 55 8.92 4.73 -18.44
C ARG A 55 9.33 6.18 -18.57
N LEU A 56 10.17 6.69 -17.66
CA LEU A 56 10.75 8.02 -17.76
C LEU A 56 11.63 8.19 -18.99
N TYR A 57 12.34 7.15 -19.43
CA TYR A 57 13.08 7.19 -20.69
C TYR A 57 12.14 7.48 -21.88
N PHE A 58 11.02 6.77 -21.99
CA PHE A 58 10.03 7.05 -23.04
C PHE A 58 9.41 8.44 -22.89
N LEU A 59 9.12 8.88 -21.66
CA LEU A 59 8.62 10.24 -21.43
C LEU A 59 9.60 11.31 -21.94
N ARG A 60 10.92 11.12 -21.77
CA ARG A 60 11.95 11.99 -22.35
C ARG A 60 11.91 11.97 -23.87
N LYS A 61 11.79 10.80 -24.48
CA LYS A 61 11.68 10.66 -25.95
C LYS A 61 10.44 11.36 -26.51
N LEU A 62 9.31 11.27 -25.81
CA LEU A 62 8.09 11.98 -26.19
C LEU A 62 8.26 13.51 -26.08
N ARG A 63 9.01 13.99 -25.08
CA ARG A 63 9.34 15.41 -24.94
C ARG A 63 10.29 15.89 -26.04
N GLU A 64 11.29 15.09 -26.40
CA GLU A 64 12.22 15.36 -27.52
C GLU A 64 11.46 15.42 -28.86
N ALA A 65 10.40 14.63 -29.02
CA ALA A 65 9.49 14.69 -30.17
C ALA A 65 8.51 15.88 -30.14
N HIS A 66 8.73 16.88 -29.28
CA HIS A 66 7.94 18.10 -29.17
C HIS A 66 6.45 17.89 -28.88
N LEU A 67 6.07 16.80 -28.23
CA LEU A 67 4.67 16.57 -27.87
C LEU A 67 4.19 17.58 -26.81
N PRO A 68 2.94 18.08 -26.92
CA PRO A 68 2.35 19.00 -25.96
C PRO A 68 2.33 18.45 -24.52
N SER A 69 2.53 19.33 -23.54
CA SER A 69 2.52 18.98 -22.11
C SER A 69 1.25 18.25 -21.62
N PRO A 70 0.03 18.51 -22.14
CA PRO A 70 -1.16 17.72 -21.77
C PRO A 70 -1.06 16.24 -22.16
N ILE A 71 -0.47 15.94 -23.32
CA ILE A 71 -0.26 14.55 -23.78
C ILE A 71 0.79 13.87 -22.89
N LEU A 72 1.90 14.56 -22.61
CA LEU A 72 2.95 14.07 -21.71
C LEU A 72 2.43 13.81 -20.29
N THR A 73 1.56 14.69 -19.79
CA THR A 73 0.90 14.53 -18.48
C THR A 73 0.01 13.30 -18.46
N THR A 74 -0.75 13.06 -19.53
CA THR A 74 -1.60 11.86 -19.67
C THR A 74 -0.75 10.60 -19.71
N PHE A 75 0.36 10.62 -20.47
CA PHE A 75 1.32 9.52 -20.50
C PHE A 75 1.93 9.24 -19.12
N TYR A 76 2.35 10.28 -18.39
CA TYR A 76 2.88 10.15 -17.03
C TYR A 76 1.87 9.49 -16.10
N ARG A 77 0.62 9.99 -16.07
CA ARG A 77 -0.45 9.44 -15.21
C ARG A 77 -0.73 7.98 -15.54
N GLY A 78 -0.82 7.65 -16.83
CA GLY A 78 -1.15 6.31 -17.30
C GLY A 78 -0.03 5.28 -17.12
N THR A 79 1.24 5.69 -17.18
CA THR A 79 2.36 4.73 -17.26
C THR A 79 3.35 4.79 -16.11
N VAL A 80 3.62 5.98 -15.55
CA VAL A 80 4.56 6.17 -14.44
C VAL A 80 3.81 6.18 -13.12
N GLU A 81 2.82 7.06 -12.98
CA GLU A 81 2.03 7.20 -11.75
C GLU A 81 1.24 5.92 -11.45
N SER A 82 0.75 5.22 -12.47
CA SER A 82 0.07 3.93 -12.31
C SER A 82 0.96 2.86 -11.67
N ILE A 83 2.24 2.78 -12.08
CA ILE A 83 3.23 1.86 -11.47
C ILE A 83 3.51 2.27 -10.03
N LEU A 84 3.72 3.57 -9.78
CA LEU A 84 4.02 4.10 -8.44
C LEU A 84 2.85 3.94 -7.46
N SER A 85 1.61 4.06 -7.95
CA SER A 85 0.40 4.02 -7.13
C SER A 85 -0.21 2.62 -7.00
N SER A 86 0.31 1.63 -7.73
CA SER A 86 -0.15 0.24 -7.68
C SER A 86 0.04 -0.35 -6.28
N CYS A 87 -1.06 -0.77 -5.66
CA CYS A 87 -1.10 -1.29 -4.29
C CYS A 87 -0.41 -0.38 -3.26
N ILE A 88 -0.26 0.93 -3.51
CA ILE A 88 0.56 1.82 -2.68
C ILE A 88 0.15 1.85 -1.20
N ILE A 89 -1.13 1.61 -0.92
CA ILE A 89 -1.68 1.54 0.44
C ILE A 89 -1.08 0.39 1.27
N THR A 90 -0.59 -0.68 0.64
CA THR A 90 -0.11 -1.88 1.36
C THR A 90 1.34 -1.76 1.79
N TRP A 91 2.17 -1.02 1.05
CA TRP A 91 3.62 -1.03 1.23
C TRP A 91 4.22 0.34 1.58
N PHE A 92 3.65 1.45 1.08
CA PHE A 92 4.29 2.76 1.23
C PHE A 92 4.35 3.26 2.68
N GLY A 93 3.37 2.88 3.51
CA GLY A 93 3.33 3.23 4.93
C GLY A 93 4.56 2.75 5.71
N ASN A 94 5.15 1.64 5.30
CA ASN A 94 6.27 0.98 5.97
C ASN A 94 7.61 1.16 5.22
N CYS A 95 7.66 2.01 4.20
CA CYS A 95 8.89 2.33 3.49
C CYS A 95 9.87 3.15 4.34
N THR A 96 11.17 2.91 4.16
CA THR A 96 12.22 3.72 4.77
C THR A 96 12.22 5.14 4.20
N ALA A 97 12.86 6.08 4.91
CA ALA A 97 13.04 7.45 4.39
C ALA A 97 13.81 7.46 3.05
N PHE A 98 14.75 6.54 2.87
CA PHE A 98 15.51 6.38 1.63
C PHE A 98 14.61 5.94 0.46
N ASP A 99 13.76 4.92 0.68
CA ASP A 99 12.79 4.45 -0.31
C ASP A 99 11.86 5.58 -0.75
N ARG A 100 11.31 6.33 0.22
CA ARG A 100 10.40 7.45 -0.05
C ARG A 100 11.08 8.53 -0.89
N LYS A 101 12.33 8.88 -0.57
CA LYS A 101 13.13 9.84 -1.35
C LYS A 101 13.37 9.33 -2.76
N THR A 102 13.69 8.04 -2.94
CA THR A 102 13.91 7.42 -4.25
C THR A 102 12.66 7.48 -5.12
N LEU A 103 11.50 7.11 -4.58
CA LEU A 103 10.23 7.21 -5.30
C LEU A 103 9.86 8.66 -5.63
N GLN A 104 10.08 9.59 -4.70
CA GLN A 104 9.81 11.00 -4.95
C GLN A 104 10.71 11.57 -6.05
N ARG A 105 11.97 11.11 -6.18
CA ARG A 105 12.85 11.53 -7.29
C ARG A 105 12.27 11.21 -8.66
N ILE A 106 11.57 10.08 -8.81
CA ILE A 106 10.91 9.70 -10.07
C ILE A 106 9.85 10.75 -10.45
N VAL A 107 9.02 11.15 -9.47
CA VAL A 107 8.02 12.22 -9.66
C VAL A 107 8.71 13.53 -10.05
N ARG A 108 9.75 13.94 -9.31
CA ARG A 108 10.52 15.16 -9.59
C ARG A 108 11.19 15.14 -10.96
N THR A 109 11.65 13.98 -11.43
CA THR A 109 12.19 13.85 -12.78
C THR A 109 11.11 14.04 -13.84
N ALA A 110 9.92 13.49 -13.65
CA ALA A 110 8.80 13.70 -14.57
C ALA A 110 8.37 15.18 -14.61
N GLU A 111 8.27 15.85 -13.46
CA GLU A 111 7.96 17.28 -13.39
C GLU A 111 8.96 18.11 -14.19
N LYS A 112 10.27 17.83 -14.05
CA LYS A 112 11.33 18.51 -14.80
C LYS A 112 11.22 18.29 -16.31
N ILE A 113 10.84 17.09 -16.75
CA ILE A 113 10.69 16.78 -18.19
C ILE A 113 9.48 17.50 -18.78
N ILE A 114 8.36 17.54 -18.06
CA ILE A 114 7.08 18.03 -18.58
C ILE A 114 6.91 19.55 -18.36
N GLY A 115 7.53 20.09 -17.30
CA GLY A 115 7.36 21.48 -16.86
C GLY A 115 6.08 21.72 -16.06
N VAL A 116 5.51 20.69 -15.43
CA VAL A 116 4.25 20.75 -14.67
C VAL A 116 4.48 20.15 -13.28
N SER A 117 3.80 20.69 -12.27
CA SER A 117 3.82 20.17 -10.90
C SER A 117 2.91 18.95 -10.74
N PHE A 118 3.41 17.91 -10.06
CA PHE A 118 2.65 16.70 -9.75
C PHE A 118 2.46 16.52 -8.23
N PRO A 119 1.40 15.84 -7.81
CA PRO A 119 1.26 15.43 -6.42
C PRO A 119 2.49 14.63 -5.96
N SER A 120 2.98 14.91 -4.75
CA SER A 120 4.04 14.10 -4.16
C SER A 120 3.61 12.64 -4.01
N ILE A 121 4.56 11.71 -3.98
CA ILE A 121 4.24 10.29 -3.78
C ILE A 121 3.52 10.05 -2.45
N THR A 122 3.85 10.85 -1.44
CA THR A 122 3.16 10.87 -0.14
C THR A 122 1.71 11.34 -0.27
N ASN A 123 1.44 12.40 -1.04
CA ASN A 123 0.08 12.89 -1.25
C ASN A 123 -0.77 11.86 -2.00
N ILE A 124 -0.19 11.17 -3.00
CA ILE A 124 -0.85 10.06 -3.69
C ILE A 124 -1.22 8.97 -2.69
N TYR A 125 -0.25 8.54 -1.86
CA TYR A 125 -0.50 7.54 -0.82
C TYR A 125 -1.63 7.95 0.14
N ILE A 126 -1.56 9.16 0.72
CA ILE A 126 -2.56 9.66 1.67
C ILE A 126 -3.94 9.69 1.02
N THR A 127 -4.04 10.23 -0.20
CA THR A 127 -5.30 10.30 -0.96
C THR A 127 -5.89 8.91 -1.19
N ARG A 128 -5.05 7.92 -1.54
CA ARG A 128 -5.48 6.54 -1.75
C ARG A 128 -5.92 5.87 -0.45
N CYS A 129 -5.23 6.10 0.67
CA CYS A 129 -5.62 5.60 1.98
C CYS A 129 -6.97 6.15 2.42
N ILE A 130 -7.16 7.49 2.33
CA ILE A 130 -8.41 8.15 2.69
C ILE A 130 -9.56 7.60 1.84
N ARG A 131 -9.36 7.51 0.51
CA ARG A 131 -10.39 6.98 -0.40
C ARG A 131 -10.76 5.54 -0.07
N LYS A 132 -9.77 4.66 0.19
CA LYS A 132 -10.04 3.27 0.56
C LYS A 132 -10.77 3.17 1.90
N ALA A 133 -10.33 3.89 2.93
CA ALA A 133 -11.01 3.93 4.22
C ALA A 133 -12.45 4.45 4.09
N THR A 134 -12.65 5.52 3.33
CA THR A 134 -13.99 6.07 3.06
C THR A 134 -14.90 5.05 2.38
N ASN A 135 -14.38 4.29 1.41
CA ASN A 135 -15.16 3.24 0.75
C ASN A 135 -15.53 2.10 1.70
N ILE A 136 -14.63 1.70 2.60
CA ILE A 136 -14.91 0.67 3.63
C ILE A 136 -16.01 1.16 4.59
N VAL A 137 -15.89 2.40 5.08
CA VAL A 137 -16.87 3.00 6.01
C VAL A 137 -18.23 3.16 5.36
N LYS A 138 -18.30 3.41 4.05
CA LYS A 138 -19.57 3.56 3.32
C LYS A 138 -20.23 2.25 2.93
N ASP A 139 -19.54 1.13 3.01
CA ASP A 139 -20.00 -0.18 2.58
C ASP A 139 -20.18 -1.10 3.80
N PRO A 140 -21.42 -1.26 4.32
CA PRO A 140 -21.71 -2.13 5.45
C PRO A 140 -21.39 -3.62 5.17
N THR A 141 -21.31 -4.03 3.90
CA THR A 141 -21.01 -5.42 3.53
C THR A 141 -19.51 -5.70 3.49
N HIS A 142 -18.68 -4.66 3.56
CA HIS A 142 -17.23 -4.83 3.52
C HIS A 142 -16.73 -5.56 4.78
N PRO A 143 -15.91 -6.62 4.67
CA PRO A 143 -15.47 -7.41 5.84
C PRO A 143 -14.74 -6.60 6.92
N SER A 144 -14.13 -5.48 6.53
CA SER A 144 -13.44 -4.55 7.43
C SER A 144 -14.31 -3.38 7.91
N HIS A 145 -15.59 -3.31 7.58
CA HIS A 145 -16.48 -2.20 7.97
C HIS A 145 -16.50 -1.99 9.48
N GLU A 146 -16.70 -3.08 10.23
CA GLU A 146 -16.72 -3.11 11.70
C GLU A 146 -15.40 -2.67 12.35
N LEU A 147 -14.29 -2.68 11.61
CA LEU A 147 -13.00 -2.19 12.11
C LEU A 147 -12.91 -0.66 12.12
N PHE A 148 -13.86 0.04 11.52
CA PHE A 148 -13.90 1.49 11.48
C PHE A 148 -15.10 2.01 12.26
N THR A 149 -14.88 3.02 13.10
CA THR A 149 -15.95 3.77 13.76
C THR A 149 -15.88 5.23 13.33
N LEU A 150 -17.03 5.76 12.89
CA LEU A 150 -17.18 7.16 12.55
C LEU A 150 -17.28 7.99 13.83
N LEU A 151 -16.46 9.03 13.93
CA LEU A 151 -16.51 9.97 15.06
C LEU A 151 -17.81 10.79 15.03
N PRO A 152 -18.26 11.35 16.18
CA PRO A 152 -19.52 12.10 16.27
C PRO A 152 -19.66 13.24 15.27
N SER A 153 -18.56 13.84 14.80
CA SER A 153 -18.59 14.88 13.78
C SER A 153 -18.98 14.39 12.39
N GLY A 154 -19.06 13.08 12.15
CA GLY A 154 -19.34 12.47 10.85
C GLY A 154 -18.22 12.61 9.82
N ARG A 155 -17.11 13.29 10.16
CA ARG A 155 -16.04 13.67 9.20
C ARG A 155 -14.80 12.79 9.26
N ARG A 156 -14.59 12.07 10.36
CA ARG A 156 -13.37 11.28 10.60
C ARG A 156 -13.77 9.89 11.05
N ALA A 157 -13.10 8.88 10.50
CA ALA A 157 -13.19 7.52 10.97
C ALA A 157 -11.88 7.15 11.69
N ILE A 158 -12.01 6.40 12.78
CA ILE A 158 -10.89 5.80 13.50
C ILE A 158 -10.96 4.29 13.33
N ILE A 159 -9.81 3.62 13.48
CA ILE A 159 -9.78 2.17 13.59
C ILE A 159 -10.20 1.82 15.02
N SER A 160 -11.24 1.03 15.16
CA SER A 160 -11.81 0.63 16.44
C SER A 160 -10.86 -0.35 17.12
N SER A 161 -10.29 0.03 18.26
CA SER A 161 -9.38 -0.82 19.04
C SER A 161 -10.10 -1.93 19.83
N THR A 162 -11.43 -2.00 19.76
CA THR A 162 -12.27 -2.90 20.54
C THR A 162 -12.40 -4.28 19.91
N LEU A 163 -11.31 -5.03 19.86
CA LEU A 163 -11.35 -6.49 19.66
C LEU A 163 -11.18 -7.31 20.94
N HIS A 164 -11.13 -6.66 22.12
CA HIS A 164 -11.17 -7.35 23.42
C HIS A 164 -11.95 -6.56 24.46
N GLN A 165 -13.25 -6.84 24.54
CA GLN A 165 -14.00 -7.00 25.80
C GLN A 165 -15.39 -7.53 25.44
N ALA A 166 -15.52 -8.86 25.40
CA ALA A 166 -16.83 -9.47 25.60
C ALA A 166 -17.23 -9.18 27.05
N PRO A 167 -18.41 -8.61 27.34
CA PRO A 167 -18.90 -8.58 28.71
C PRO A 167 -19.27 -10.02 29.06
N VAL A 168 -18.56 -10.59 30.04
CA VAL A 168 -19.00 -11.75 30.80
C VAL A 168 -20.36 -11.36 31.40
N ARG A 169 -21.44 -11.77 30.75
CA ARG A 169 -22.77 -11.69 31.36
C ARG A 169 -22.76 -12.64 32.54
N ALA A 170 -22.82 -12.03 33.72
CA ALA A 170 -23.12 -12.67 34.98
C ALA A 170 -24.36 -13.56 34.80
N LEU A 171 -24.19 -14.87 34.96
CA LEU A 171 -25.27 -15.74 35.36
C LEU A 171 -25.58 -15.39 36.81
N SER A 172 -26.59 -14.56 37.01
CA SER A 172 -27.25 -14.39 38.30
C SER A 172 -27.97 -15.69 38.65
N SER A 173 -27.54 -16.29 39.76
CA SER A 173 -28.34 -17.18 40.62
C SER A 173 -29.70 -16.51 40.91
N SER A 174 -30.83 -17.21 40.83
CA SER A 174 -31.48 -17.97 41.91
C SER A 174 -32.97 -18.10 41.55
N PRO A 175 -33.80 -18.90 42.26
CA PRO A 175 -33.53 -19.68 43.48
C PRO A 175 -33.53 -21.20 43.27
#